data_AF-A0A6B3HH82-F1
#
_entry.id   AF-A0A6B3HH82-F1
#
_cell.length_a   1.000
_cell.length_b   1.000
_cell.length_c   1.000
_cell.angle_alpha   90.00
_cell.angle_beta   90.00
_cell.angle_gamma   90.00
#
_symmetry.space_group_name_H-M   'P 1'
#
loop_
_entity.id
_entity.type
_entity.pdbx_description
1 polymer ?
#
loop_
_entity_poly.entity_id
_entity_poly.type
_entity_poly.pdbx_seq_one_letter_code
_entity_poly.pdbx_strand_id
1 'polypeptide(L)'
;APTARLRHVARIGVRARNYAYAVRGITAPETEFRVELHAPDGELIAYGPEGATQRVTGPLLDFCLLVTQRAHRADLAVTAVGREADQWLSIAQAFAGPSGPGRLPRAEQDGHR
;
A
#
# COMPACT_ATOMS: atom_id res chain seq x y z
N ALA A 1 -19.78 7.74 2.22
CA ALA A 1 -19.12 6.83 1.27
C ALA A 1 -17.71 7.35 0.96
N PRO A 2 -16.75 6.48 0.62
CA PRO A 2 -15.42 6.87 0.12
C PRO A 2 -15.52 7.79 -1.10
N THR A 3 -14.60 8.75 -1.25
CA THR A 3 -14.55 9.65 -2.42
C THR A 3 -13.13 9.77 -2.96
N ALA A 4 -12.96 10.37 -4.14
CA ALA A 4 -11.66 10.65 -4.76
C ALA A 4 -10.67 11.45 -3.87
N ARG A 5 -11.15 12.08 -2.78
CA ARG A 5 -10.29 12.74 -1.78
C ARG A 5 -9.28 11.81 -1.12
N LEU A 6 -9.51 10.49 -1.14
CA LEU A 6 -8.55 9.48 -0.69
C LEU A 6 -7.22 9.54 -1.44
N ARG A 7 -7.14 10.17 -2.62
CA ARG A 7 -5.89 10.44 -3.34
C ARG A 7 -4.83 11.10 -2.46
N HIS A 8 -5.23 11.96 -1.52
CA HIS A 8 -4.29 12.64 -0.63
C HIS A 8 -3.64 11.67 0.37
N VAL A 9 -4.41 10.70 0.87
CA VAL A 9 -3.89 9.63 1.73
C VAL A 9 -2.98 8.69 0.94
N ALA A 10 -3.42 8.29 -0.26
CA ALA A 10 -2.62 7.44 -1.15
C ALA A 10 -1.26 8.09 -1.48
N ARG A 11 -1.25 9.39 -1.79
CA ARG A 11 -0.01 10.15 -2.05
C ARG A 11 0.95 10.12 -0.86
N ILE A 12 0.45 10.22 0.38
CA ILE A 12 1.29 10.12 1.58
C ILE A 12 1.87 8.70 1.69
N GLY A 13 1.04 7.67 1.50
CA GLY A 13 1.49 6.27 1.51
C GLY A 13 2.60 5.98 0.50
N VAL A 14 2.46 6.47 -0.74
CA VAL A 14 3.49 6.35 -1.79
C VAL A 14 4.78 7.07 -1.40
N ARG A 15 4.69 8.33 -0.93
CA ARG A 15 5.86 9.11 -0.51
C ARG A 15 6.58 8.50 0.71
N ALA A 16 5.88 7.73 1.52
CA ALA A 16 6.43 7.04 2.68
C ALA A 16 7.11 5.70 2.33
N ARG A 17 7.18 5.29 1.05
CA ARG A 17 7.81 4.02 0.61
C ARG A 17 9.17 3.78 1.26
N ASN A 18 10.13 4.66 1.01
CA ASN A 18 11.50 4.46 1.49
C ASN A 18 11.58 4.50 3.03
N TYR A 19 10.66 5.24 3.66
CA TYR A 19 10.56 5.26 5.11
C TYR A 19 10.07 3.91 5.67
N ALA A 20 9.09 3.26 5.03
CA ALA A 20 8.61 1.93 5.42
C ALA A 20 9.70 0.86 5.42
N TYR A 21 10.67 0.99 4.49
CA TYR A 21 11.90 0.20 4.45
C TYR A 21 12.86 0.55 5.59
N ALA A 22 13.14 1.84 5.78
CA ALA A 22 14.08 2.34 6.79
C ALA A 22 13.71 1.91 8.22
N VAL A 23 12.43 1.99 8.61
CA VAL A 23 11.99 1.59 9.95
C VAL A 23 12.11 0.09 10.24
N ARG A 24 12.28 -0.73 9.21
CA ARG A 24 12.48 -2.18 9.31
C ARG A 24 13.95 -2.58 9.09
N GLY A 25 14.85 -1.62 8.90
CA GLY A 25 16.26 -1.88 8.61
C GLY A 25 16.48 -2.59 7.27
N ILE A 26 15.54 -2.45 6.32
CA ILE A 26 15.63 -3.04 4.99
C ILE A 26 16.09 -1.97 4.00
N THR A 27 17.02 -2.30 3.12
CA THR A 27 17.44 -1.41 2.03
C THR A 27 16.28 -1.20 1.05
N ALA A 28 15.91 0.05 0.79
CA ALA A 28 14.89 0.37 -0.18
C ALA A 28 15.40 0.12 -1.62
N PRO A 29 14.56 -0.40 -2.52
CA PRO A 29 14.92 -0.54 -3.92
C PRO A 29 15.20 0.81 -4.59
N GLU A 30 16.27 0.86 -5.37
CA GLU A 30 16.71 2.06 -6.10
C GLU A 30 15.71 2.44 -7.20
N THR A 31 15.12 1.45 -7.86
CA THR A 31 14.14 1.67 -8.93
C THR A 31 12.77 2.03 -8.37
N GLU A 32 12.14 3.02 -8.99
CA GLU A 32 10.72 3.29 -8.76
C GLU A 32 9.85 2.22 -9.42
N PHE A 33 8.65 2.04 -8.88
CA PHE A 33 7.61 1.20 -9.47
C PHE A 33 6.33 2.01 -9.64
N ARG A 34 5.50 1.59 -10.60
CA ARG A 34 4.25 2.26 -10.94
C ARG A 34 3.18 1.90 -9.90
N VAL A 35 2.43 2.88 -9.42
CA VAL A 35 1.26 2.64 -8.55
C VAL A 35 0.04 3.17 -9.28
N GLU A 36 -0.95 2.32 -9.53
CA GLU A 36 -2.17 2.61 -10.29
C GLU A 36 -3.40 2.24 -9.46
N LEU A 37 -4.15 3.24 -9.01
CA LEU A 37 -5.24 3.07 -8.06
C LEU A 37 -6.55 3.58 -8.66
N HIS A 38 -7.60 2.77 -8.55
CA HIS A 38 -8.93 3.12 -9.05
C HIS A 38 -9.75 3.78 -7.94
N ALA A 39 -10.15 5.03 -8.16
CA ALA A 39 -11.08 5.72 -7.28
C ALA A 39 -12.50 5.14 -7.43
N PRO A 40 -13.38 5.33 -6.42
CA PRO A 40 -14.75 4.81 -6.47
C PRO A 40 -15.61 5.32 -7.64
N ASP A 41 -15.23 6.46 -8.22
CA ASP A 41 -15.87 7.07 -9.39
C ASP A 41 -15.26 6.60 -10.73
N GLY A 42 -14.30 5.67 -10.69
CA GLY A 42 -13.62 5.12 -11.87
C GLY A 42 -12.37 5.90 -12.29
N GLU A 43 -12.03 7.02 -11.64
CA GLU A 43 -10.81 7.77 -11.94
C GLU A 43 -9.57 6.91 -11.64
N LEU A 44 -8.62 6.87 -12.59
CA LEU A 44 -7.32 6.26 -12.38
C LEU A 44 -6.35 7.28 -11.78
N ILE A 45 -5.85 7.01 -10.58
CA ILE A 45 -4.82 7.81 -9.93
C ILE A 45 -3.51 7.04 -10.01
N ALA A 46 -2.51 7.63 -10.66
CA ALA A 46 -1.22 6.99 -10.86
C ALA A 46 -0.05 7.76 -10.22
N TYR A 47 0.95 7.02 -9.75
CA TYR A 47 2.21 7.54 -9.22
C TYR A 47 3.40 6.76 -9.78
N GLY A 48 4.53 7.44 -9.95
CA GLY A 48 5.76 6.84 -10.48
C GLY A 48 5.75 6.67 -12.01
N PRO A 49 6.85 6.15 -12.57
CA PRO A 49 7.11 6.15 -14.01
C PRO A 49 6.17 5.21 -14.77
N GLU A 50 5.66 5.65 -15.93
CA GLU A 50 4.79 4.83 -16.78
C GLU A 50 5.48 3.56 -17.29
N GLY A 51 6.79 3.65 -17.58
CA GLY A 51 7.62 2.54 -18.05
C GLY A 51 8.24 1.68 -16.94
N ALA A 52 7.81 1.82 -15.69
CA ALA A 52 8.34 1.00 -14.61
C ALA A 52 8.01 -0.49 -14.83
N THR A 53 9.00 -1.35 -14.62
CA THR A 53 8.85 -2.81 -14.83
C THR A 53 8.02 -3.49 -13.74
N GLN A 54 7.85 -2.82 -12.59
CA GLN A 54 7.08 -3.31 -11.46
C GLN A 54 5.91 -2.37 -11.19
N ARG A 55 4.80 -2.93 -10.71
CA ARG A 55 3.54 -2.21 -10.57
C ARG A 55 2.75 -2.65 -9.34
N VAL A 56 2.06 -1.72 -8.72
CA VAL A 56 0.99 -1.95 -7.72
C VAL A 56 -0.33 -1.50 -8.31
N THR A 57 -1.36 -2.33 -8.21
CA THR A 57 -2.72 -2.05 -8.70
C THR A 57 -3.77 -2.35 -7.65
N GLY A 58 -4.90 -1.63 -7.68
CA GLY A 58 -6.08 -1.99 -6.89
C GLY A 58 -7.01 -0.82 -6.59
N PRO A 59 -8.04 -1.03 -5.74
CA PRO A 59 -8.91 0.04 -5.28
C PRO A 59 -8.16 1.07 -4.44
N LEU A 60 -8.46 2.35 -4.65
CA LEU A 60 -7.88 3.46 -3.91
C LEU A 60 -8.13 3.34 -2.39
N LEU A 61 -9.34 2.92 -2.01
CA LEU A 61 -9.70 2.69 -0.61
C LEU A 61 -8.83 1.61 0.03
N ASP A 62 -8.70 0.47 -0.65
CA ASP A 62 -7.96 -0.68 -0.14
C ASP A 62 -6.49 -0.34 0.07
N PHE A 63 -5.89 0.36 -0.89
CA PHE A 63 -4.53 0.88 -0.72
C PHE A 63 -4.42 1.81 0.49
N CYS A 64 -5.39 2.71 0.69
CA CYS A 64 -5.40 3.58 1.87
C CYS A 64 -5.54 2.81 3.18
N LEU A 65 -6.37 1.76 3.23
CA LEU A 65 -6.50 0.89 4.39
C LEU A 65 -5.20 0.13 4.69
N LEU A 66 -4.49 -0.34 3.66
CA LEU A 66 -3.20 -1.00 3.82
C LEU A 66 -2.15 -0.05 4.39
N VAL A 67 -1.90 1.08 3.72
CA VAL A 67 -0.82 2.00 4.13
C VAL A 67 -1.10 2.72 5.45
N THR A 68 -2.36 2.73 5.91
CA THR A 68 -2.71 3.22 7.25
C THR A 68 -2.82 2.10 8.29
N GLN A 69 -2.45 0.86 7.94
CA GLN A 69 -2.45 -0.30 8.83
C GLN A 69 -3.84 -0.61 9.43
N ARG A 70 -4.91 -0.34 8.68
CA ARG A 70 -6.32 -0.55 9.09
C ARG A 70 -6.91 -1.87 8.62
N ALA A 71 -6.25 -2.55 7.69
CA ALA A 71 -6.62 -3.88 7.22
C ALA A 71 -5.35 -4.67 6.86
N HIS A 72 -5.42 -5.99 6.97
CA HIS A 72 -4.35 -6.85 6.51
C HIS A 72 -4.39 -6.96 4.97
N ARG A 73 -3.23 -7.09 4.33
CA ARG A 73 -3.13 -7.16 2.87
C ARG A 73 -3.98 -8.27 2.25
N ALA A 74 -4.08 -9.42 2.92
CA ALA A 74 -4.87 -10.57 2.42
C ALA A 74 -6.38 -10.28 2.34
N ASP A 75 -6.87 -9.25 3.04
CA ASP A 75 -8.28 -8.87 3.03
C ASP A 75 -8.57 -7.76 2.01
N LEU A 76 -7.59 -7.40 1.16
CA LEU A 76 -7.63 -6.25 0.28
C LEU A 76 -7.35 -6.65 -1.18
N ALA A 77 -7.99 -5.98 -2.12
CA ALA A 77 -7.81 -6.20 -3.55
C ALA A 77 -6.62 -5.43 -4.14
N VAL A 78 -5.57 -5.21 -3.35
CA VAL A 78 -4.31 -4.59 -3.80
C VAL A 78 -3.30 -5.66 -4.19
N THR A 79 -2.83 -5.59 -5.42
CA THR A 79 -1.91 -6.57 -6.02
C THR A 79 -0.61 -5.91 -6.44
N ALA A 80 0.44 -6.72 -6.56
CA ALA A 80 1.73 -6.28 -7.05
C ALA A 80 2.21 -7.21 -8.17
N VAL A 81 2.88 -6.61 -9.15
CA VAL A 81 3.68 -7.30 -10.16
C VAL A 81 5.13 -6.88 -9.95
N GLY A 82 6.00 -7.87 -9.72
CA GLY A 82 7.40 -7.66 -9.39
C GLY A 82 7.71 -7.77 -7.90
N ARG A 83 8.91 -8.28 -7.60
CA ARG A 83 9.36 -8.63 -6.23
C ARG A 83 9.42 -7.44 -5.28
N GLU A 84 9.90 -6.29 -5.74
CA GLU A 84 10.10 -5.10 -4.92
C GLU A 84 8.78 -4.39 -4.62
N ALA A 85 7.85 -4.41 -5.58
CA ALA A 85 6.49 -3.93 -5.38
C ALA A 85 5.74 -4.82 -4.37
N ASP A 86 5.88 -6.15 -4.49
CA ASP A 86 5.27 -7.12 -3.58
C ASP A 86 5.83 -6.98 -2.15
N GLN A 87 7.15 -6.89 -2.03
CA GLN A 87 7.82 -6.65 -0.75
C GLN A 87 7.34 -5.35 -0.12
N TRP A 88 7.23 -4.26 -0.90
CA TRP A 88 6.74 -3.01 -0.36
C TRP A 88 5.31 -3.13 0.21
N LEU A 89 4.40 -3.80 -0.50
CA LEU A 89 3.04 -4.01 0.01
C LEU A 89 3.00 -4.79 1.33
N SER A 90 3.98 -5.66 1.59
CA SER A 90 4.06 -6.39 2.87
C SER A 90 4.46 -5.51 4.05
N ILE A 91 5.08 -4.35 3.80
CA ILE A 91 5.61 -3.46 4.84
C ILE A 91 5.03 -2.04 4.81
N ALA A 92 4.12 -1.75 3.88
CA ALA A 92 3.68 -0.39 3.58
C ALA A 92 3.07 0.32 4.80
N GLN A 93 3.52 1.56 5.06
CA GLN A 93 2.93 2.41 6.09
C GLN A 93 3.09 3.90 5.75
N ALA A 94 2.13 4.72 6.17
CA ALA A 94 2.02 6.14 5.84
C ALA A 94 2.40 7.11 6.98
N PHE A 95 3.02 6.62 8.05
CA PHE A 95 3.36 7.42 9.24
C PHE A 95 4.74 7.07 9.81
N ALA A 96 5.28 8.02 10.60
CA ALA A 96 6.66 8.02 11.10
C ALA A 96 6.86 7.28 12.45
N GLY A 97 6.01 6.31 12.77
CA GLY A 97 6.09 5.53 14.02
C GLY A 97 6.82 4.20 13.82
N PRO A 98 7.32 3.58 14.91
CA PRO A 98 7.74 2.19 14.85
C PRO A 98 6.58 1.34 14.33
N SER A 99 6.91 0.36 13.47
CA SER A 99 5.90 -0.55 12.93
C SER A 99 5.23 -1.28 14.10
N GLY A 100 3.92 -1.07 14.29
CA GLY A 100 3.13 -1.97 15.13
C GLY A 100 3.12 -3.39 14.52
N PRO A 101 2.57 -4.40 15.22
CA PRO A 101 2.51 -5.78 14.70
C PRO A 101 1.67 -5.93 13.42
N GLY A 102 1.04 -4.86 12.94
CA GLY A 102 0.10 -4.88 11.83
C GLY A 102 -1.26 -5.41 12.25
N ARG A 103 -2.11 -5.67 11.26
CA ARG A 103 -3.42 -6.32 11.45
C ARG A 103 -3.30 -7.78 11.04
N LEU A 104 -3.94 -8.67 11.80
CA LEU A 104 -4.12 -10.06 11.37
C LEU A 104 -5.14 -10.14 10.22
N PRO A 105 -5.03 -11.15 9.33
CA PRO A 105 -6.10 -11.49 8.39
C PRO A 105 -7.44 -11.68 9.11
N ARG A 106 -8.54 -11.25 8.50
CA ARG A 106 -9.87 -11.35 9.11
C ARG A 106 -10.22 -12.79 9.55
N ALA A 107 -9.89 -13.77 8.71
CA ALA A 107 -10.13 -15.18 9.00
C ALA A 107 -9.44 -15.66 10.30
N GLU A 108 -8.28 -15.10 10.66
CA GLU A 108 -7.56 -15.44 11.89
C GLU A 108 -8.12 -14.69 13.12
N GLN A 109 -8.71 -13.51 12.92
CA GLN A 109 -9.35 -12.75 14.00
C GLN A 109 -10.62 -13.43 14.51
N ASP A 110 -11.40 -14.02 13.60
CA ASP A 110 -12.67 -14.68 13.94
C ASP A 110 -12.47 -16.02 14.67
N GLY A 111 -11.31 -16.67 14.51
CA GLY A 111 -10.97 -17.93 15.18
C GLY A 111 -10.42 -17.79 16.62
N HIS A 112 -10.08 -16.58 17.04
CA HIS A 112 -9.58 -16.28 18.40
C HIS A 112 -10.67 -15.70 19.32
N ARG A 113 -11.92 -15.66 18.87
CA ARG A 113 -13.05 -15.00 19.55
C ARG A 113 -14.02 -15.99 20.19
#